data_AF-A0A944DTA0-F1
#
_entry.id   AF-A0A944DTA0-F1
#
_cell.length_a   1.000
_cell.length_b   1.000
_cell.length_c   1.000
_cell.angle_alpha   90.00
_cell.angle_beta   90.00
_cell.angle_gamma   90.00
#
_symmetry.space_group_name_H-M   'P 1'
#
loop_
_entity.id
_entity.type
_entity.pdbx_description
1 polymer ?
#
loop_
_entity_poly.entity_id
_entity_poly.type
_entity_poly.pdbx_seq_one_letter_code
_entity_poly.pdbx_strand_id
1 'polypeptide(L)'
;MSSESTEVWAGWYRDRAGAEAVTITAADGQVRTRIRGVEYEGVTFAALWAEGGGVLASCVLEWDMPLPVQVDGEVQQATLGCLLTLGELAQDGAGPDRAELNLTLHCGGAAYEAGVADGDFDDALARIRGQLPPGAELGDREPAQA
;
A
#
# COMPACT_ATOMS: atom_id res chain seq x y z
N MET A 1 21.60 7.48 15.35
CA MET A 1 21.42 7.73 13.91
C MET A 1 20.18 6.98 13.53
N SER A 2 19.07 7.67 13.31
CA SER A 2 17.85 7.03 12.81
C SER A 2 18.12 6.71 11.35
N SER A 3 18.12 5.43 10.98
CA SER A 3 18.13 5.05 9.58
C SER A 3 16.86 5.60 8.96
N GLU A 4 16.97 6.59 8.08
CA GLU A 4 15.88 6.96 7.18
C GLU A 4 15.72 5.77 6.21
N SER A 5 14.89 4.80 6.59
CA SER A 5 14.57 3.65 5.75
C SER A 5 13.68 4.13 4.62
N THR A 6 14.26 4.33 3.45
CA THR A 6 13.52 4.52 2.21
C THR A 6 13.15 3.15 1.68
N GLU A 7 11.86 2.90 1.56
CA GLU A 7 11.29 1.73 0.92
C GLU A 7 10.84 2.09 -0.49
N VAL A 8 11.04 1.19 -1.45
CA VAL A 8 10.65 1.38 -2.84
C VAL A 8 9.92 0.14 -3.29
N TRP A 9 8.81 0.25 -4.02
CA TRP A 9 8.07 -0.88 -4.56
C TRP A 9 7.62 -0.61 -5.98
N ALA A 10 7.65 -1.64 -6.82
CA ALA A 10 7.04 -1.58 -8.14
C ALA A 10 5.54 -1.83 -8.02
N GLY A 11 4.75 -1.12 -8.84
CA GLY A 11 3.31 -1.26 -8.86
C GLY A 11 2.70 -0.92 -10.21
N TRP A 12 1.37 -0.95 -10.24
CA TRP A 12 0.55 -0.61 -11.38
C TRP A 12 -0.51 0.42 -10.98
N TYR A 13 -0.59 1.48 -11.77
CA TYR A 13 -1.71 2.42 -11.76
C TYR A 13 -2.66 2.08 -12.91
N ARG A 14 -3.97 2.12 -12.66
CA ARG A 14 -5.01 1.93 -13.68
C ARG A 14 -6.14 2.94 -13.52
N ASP A 15 -6.53 3.57 -14.61
CA ASP A 15 -7.75 4.40 -14.69
C ASP A 15 -8.50 4.12 -16.00
N ARG A 16 -9.50 4.94 -16.31
CA ARG A 16 -10.27 4.84 -17.55
C ARG A 16 -9.45 5.03 -18.84
N ALA A 17 -8.27 5.64 -18.76
CA ALA A 17 -7.40 5.89 -19.91
C ALA A 17 -6.34 4.79 -20.11
N GLY A 18 -6.19 3.88 -19.15
CA GLY A 18 -5.36 2.68 -19.29
C GLY A 18 -4.52 2.39 -18.05
N ALA A 19 -3.50 1.56 -18.23
CA ALA A 19 -2.59 1.14 -17.18
C ALA A 19 -1.18 1.71 -17.39
N GLU A 20 -0.49 2.02 -16.30
CA GLU A 20 0.90 2.46 -16.29
C GLU A 20 1.65 1.76 -15.14
N ALA A 21 2.88 1.33 -15.39
CA ALA A 21 3.77 0.84 -14.34
C ALA A 21 4.30 2.03 -13.54
N VAL A 22 4.24 1.94 -12.21
CA VAL A 22 4.64 3.01 -11.31
C VAL A 22 5.69 2.51 -10.31
N THR A 23 6.46 3.45 -9.79
CA THR A 23 7.30 3.24 -8.61
C THR A 23 6.63 3.95 -7.44
N ILE A 24 6.52 3.26 -6.32
CA ILE A 24 6.04 3.78 -5.05
C ILE A 24 7.23 3.86 -4.11
N THR A 25 7.41 5.00 -3.46
CA THR A 25 8.46 5.20 -2.45
C THR A 25 7.80 5.57 -1.13
N ALA A 26 8.21 4.92 -0.03
CA ALA A 26 7.87 5.37 1.31
C ALA A 26 9.14 5.77 2.07
N ALA A 27 9.19 7.01 2.53
CA ALA A 27 10.29 7.54 3.33
C ALA A 27 9.75 8.62 4.27
N ASP A 28 10.29 8.70 5.49
CA ASP A 28 10.00 9.77 6.45
C ASP A 28 8.51 9.97 6.77
N GLY A 29 7.73 8.88 6.76
CA GLY A 29 6.29 8.90 6.99
C GLY A 29 5.48 9.47 5.81
N GLN A 30 6.10 9.60 4.64
CA GLN A 30 5.46 10.01 3.40
C GLN A 30 5.52 8.91 2.35
N VAL A 31 4.47 8.81 1.55
CA VAL A 31 4.37 7.98 0.37
C VAL A 31 4.43 8.89 -0.85
N ARG A 32 5.24 8.51 -1.84
CA ARG A 32 5.38 9.20 -3.12
C ARG A 32 5.20 8.24 -4.28
N THR A 33 4.61 8.72 -5.36
CA THR A 33 4.58 7.98 -6.63
C THR A 33 4.44 8.93 -7.80
N ARG A 34 4.97 8.53 -8.96
CA ARG A 34 4.83 9.27 -10.21
C ARG A 34 3.87 8.56 -11.14
N ILE A 35 2.84 9.28 -11.58
CA ILE A 35 1.82 8.77 -12.51
C ILE A 35 1.73 9.71 -13.71
N ARG A 36 1.97 9.21 -14.92
CA ARG A 36 1.91 9.97 -16.18
C ARG A 36 2.71 11.26 -16.15
N GLY A 37 3.85 11.22 -15.48
CA GLY A 37 4.75 12.37 -15.35
C GLY A 37 4.45 13.31 -14.19
N VAL A 38 3.32 13.14 -13.48
CA VAL A 38 2.90 13.93 -12.32
C VAL A 38 3.32 13.25 -11.03
N GLU A 39 3.98 13.99 -10.14
CA GLU A 39 4.34 13.50 -8.81
C GLU A 39 3.15 13.62 -7.85
N TYR A 40 2.92 12.56 -7.08
CA TYR A 40 1.94 12.48 -6.03
C TYR A 40 2.63 12.19 -4.70
N GLU A 41 2.24 12.91 -3.64
CA GLU A 41 2.75 12.74 -2.28
C GLU A 41 1.61 12.75 -1.26
N GLY A 42 1.76 11.98 -0.19
CA GLY A 42 0.79 11.92 0.89
C GLY A 42 1.34 11.22 2.12
N VAL A 43 0.64 11.36 3.24
CA VAL A 43 0.94 10.61 4.48
C VAL A 43 0.41 9.18 4.43
N THR A 44 -0.55 8.90 3.54
CA THR A 44 -1.09 7.57 3.27
C THR A 44 -1.33 7.40 1.77
N PHE A 45 -1.46 6.16 1.32
CA PHE A 45 -1.80 5.83 -0.07
C PHE A 45 -3.16 6.40 -0.51
N ALA A 46 -4.14 6.44 0.39
CA ALA A 46 -5.48 6.99 0.12
C ALA A 46 -5.50 8.52 0.10
N ALA A 47 -4.48 9.18 0.66
CA ALA A 47 -4.36 10.62 0.74
C ALA A 47 -3.19 11.15 -0.10
N LEU A 48 -3.04 10.63 -1.33
CA LEU A 48 -2.04 11.10 -2.31
C LEU A 48 -2.55 12.35 -3.06
N TRP A 49 -1.70 13.38 -3.12
CA TRP A 49 -1.99 14.66 -3.77
C TRP A 49 -0.91 14.97 -4.80
N ALA A 50 -1.34 15.41 -5.99
CA ALA A 50 -0.46 15.86 -7.04
C ALA A 50 0.28 17.13 -6.65
N GLU A 51 1.56 17.22 -7.04
CA GLU A 51 2.33 18.45 -7.05
C GLU A 51 1.64 19.47 -7.98
N GLY A 52 0.86 20.38 -7.40
CA GLY A 52 -0.02 21.30 -8.14
C GLY A 52 -1.49 21.32 -7.70
N GLY A 53 -1.89 20.47 -6.74
CA GLY A 53 -3.17 20.60 -6.03
C GLY A 53 -4.33 19.74 -6.55
N GLY A 54 -4.05 18.65 -7.25
CA GLY A 54 -5.06 17.66 -7.66
C GLY A 54 -5.05 16.43 -6.74
N VAL A 55 -6.22 15.86 -6.43
CA VAL A 55 -6.29 14.58 -5.68
C VAL A 55 -6.36 13.41 -6.64
N LEU A 56 -5.74 12.29 -6.28
CA LEU A 56 -5.87 11.06 -7.02
C LEU A 56 -7.27 10.44 -6.80
N ALA A 57 -7.99 10.15 -7.88
CA ALA A 57 -9.34 9.61 -7.86
C ALA A 57 -9.64 8.80 -9.13
N SER A 58 -10.71 8.01 -9.09
CA SER A 58 -11.24 7.20 -10.21
C SER A 58 -10.22 6.23 -10.78
N CYS A 59 -9.48 5.57 -9.89
CA CYS A 59 -8.35 4.74 -10.27
C CYS A 59 -8.13 3.58 -9.30
N VAL A 60 -7.25 2.67 -9.71
CA VAL A 60 -6.74 1.58 -8.90
C VAL A 60 -5.22 1.67 -8.86
N LEU A 61 -4.66 1.48 -7.67
CA LEU A 61 -3.24 1.26 -7.43
C LEU A 61 -3.04 -0.15 -6.89
N GLU A 62 -2.11 -0.88 -7.48
CA GLU A 62 -1.76 -2.25 -7.10
C GLU A 62 -0.24 -2.35 -6.93
N TRP A 63 0.23 -2.87 -5.81
CA TRP A 63 1.66 -3.09 -5.57
C TRP A 63 1.89 -4.25 -4.61
N ASP A 64 3.06 -4.86 -4.73
CA ASP A 64 3.51 -5.91 -3.83
C ASP A 64 4.68 -5.40 -2.99
N MET A 65 4.69 -5.76 -1.71
CA MET A 65 5.80 -5.45 -0.81
C MET A 65 6.25 -6.68 -0.01
N PRO A 66 7.57 -6.87 0.18
CA PRO A 66 8.08 -7.87 1.11
C PRO A 66 7.58 -7.57 2.53
N LEU A 67 7.01 -8.58 3.18
CA LEU A 67 6.58 -8.49 4.57
C LEU A 67 6.89 -9.81 5.28
N PRO A 68 8.09 -9.94 5.88
CA PRO A 68 8.46 -11.15 6.60
C PRO A 68 7.48 -11.50 7.71
N VAL A 69 7.27 -12.79 7.96
CA VAL A 69 6.47 -13.29 9.08
C VAL A 69 7.34 -14.18 9.95
N GLN A 70 7.43 -13.90 11.24
CA GLN A 70 8.10 -14.76 12.20
C GLN A 70 7.11 -15.80 12.70
N VAL A 71 7.46 -17.09 12.61
CA VAL A 71 6.67 -18.21 13.11
C VAL A 71 7.60 -19.15 13.86
N ASP A 72 7.30 -19.45 15.13
CA ASP A 72 8.11 -20.33 15.98
C ASP A 72 9.61 -19.93 16.05
N GLY A 73 9.91 -18.64 15.92
CA GLY A 73 11.28 -18.10 15.92
C GLY A 73 12.00 -18.20 14.57
N GLU A 74 11.36 -18.70 13.52
CA GLU A 74 11.88 -18.71 12.15
C GLU A 74 11.23 -17.60 11.31
N VAL A 75 12.04 -16.91 10.50
CA VAL A 75 11.55 -15.91 9.54
C VAL A 75 11.08 -16.62 8.27
N GLN A 76 9.79 -16.53 7.99
CA GLN A 76 9.20 -16.90 6.71
C GLN A 76 9.12 -15.68 5.80
N GLN A 77 9.69 -15.81 4.61
CA GLN A 77 9.56 -14.80 3.57
C GLN A 77 8.14 -14.82 3.01
N ALA A 78 7.54 -13.63 2.93
CA ALA A 78 6.15 -13.46 2.57
C ALA A 78 5.95 -12.17 1.76
N THR A 79 4.88 -12.14 0.99
CA THR A 79 4.52 -11.03 0.11
C THR A 79 3.17 -10.49 0.51
N LEU A 80 3.11 -9.17 0.75
CA LEU A 80 1.87 -8.46 0.96
C LEU A 80 1.47 -7.79 -0.35
N GLY A 81 0.44 -8.34 -1.01
CA GLY A 81 -0.22 -7.70 -2.14
C GLY A 81 -1.20 -6.64 -1.64
N CYS A 82 -1.12 -5.45 -2.22
CA CYS A 82 -1.91 -4.30 -1.85
C CYS A 82 -2.72 -3.83 -3.07
N LEU A 83 -4.03 -3.67 -2.88
CA LEU A 83 -4.94 -3.17 -3.90
C LEU A 83 -5.78 -2.02 -3.33
N LEU A 84 -5.47 -0.79 -3.75
CA LEU A 84 -6.20 0.42 -3.39
C LEU A 84 -7.11 0.85 -4.54
N THR A 85 -8.41 0.91 -4.29
CA THR A 85 -9.42 1.40 -5.23
C THR A 85 -9.95 2.75 -4.76
N LEU A 86 -9.78 3.78 -5.59
CA LEU A 86 -10.24 5.14 -5.33
C LEU A 86 -11.44 5.48 -6.22
N GLY A 87 -12.52 5.94 -5.58
CA GLY A 87 -13.77 6.35 -6.21
C GLY A 87 -13.69 7.72 -6.91
N GLU A 88 -14.84 8.31 -7.21
CA GLU A 88 -14.89 9.62 -7.87
C GLU A 88 -14.45 10.74 -6.92
N LEU A 89 -14.06 11.89 -7.45
CA LEU A 89 -13.76 13.04 -6.59
C LEU A 89 -15.05 13.49 -5.90
N ALA A 90 -15.03 13.59 -4.57
CA ALA A 90 -16.14 14.09 -3.78
C ALA A 90 -16.53 15.51 -4.20
N GLN A 91 -17.80 15.87 -3.96
CA GLN A 91 -18.36 17.15 -4.41
C GLN A 91 -17.69 18.37 -3.78
N ASP A 92 -17.07 18.20 -2.61
CA ASP A 92 -16.31 19.24 -1.90
C ASP A 92 -14.85 19.35 -2.38
N GLY A 93 -14.40 18.45 -3.26
CA GLY A 93 -13.05 18.40 -3.79
C GLY A 93 -11.98 17.97 -2.78
N ALA A 94 -12.37 17.48 -1.60
CA ALA A 94 -11.44 17.14 -0.52
C ALA A 94 -10.70 15.82 -0.76
N GLY A 95 -11.25 14.94 -1.59
CA GLY A 95 -10.66 13.66 -1.93
C GLY A 95 -11.62 12.73 -2.66
N PRO A 96 -11.27 11.45 -2.85
CA PRO A 96 -12.19 10.48 -3.42
C PRO A 96 -13.38 10.23 -2.46
N ASP A 97 -14.58 10.03 -3.02
CA ASP A 97 -15.81 9.74 -2.28
C ASP A 97 -15.80 8.37 -1.59
N ARG A 98 -14.89 7.50 -2.03
CA ARG A 98 -14.63 6.16 -1.50
C ARG A 98 -13.16 5.79 -1.69
N ALA A 99 -12.58 5.14 -0.69
CA ALA A 99 -11.26 4.54 -0.77
C ALA A 99 -11.32 3.13 -0.19
N GLU A 100 -11.06 2.10 -0.98
CA GLU A 100 -11.03 0.73 -0.48
C GLU A 100 -9.64 0.13 -0.61
N LEU A 101 -9.09 -0.33 0.50
CA LEU A 101 -7.83 -1.05 0.52
C LEU A 101 -8.08 -2.52 0.82
N ASN A 102 -7.58 -3.38 -0.06
CA ASN A 102 -7.53 -4.82 0.16
C ASN A 102 -6.07 -5.25 0.26
N LEU A 103 -5.77 -6.01 1.30
CA LEU A 103 -4.47 -6.62 1.55
C LEU A 103 -4.58 -8.14 1.43
N THR A 104 -3.62 -8.75 0.76
CA THR A 104 -3.46 -10.20 0.71
C THR A 104 -2.04 -10.57 1.11
N LEU A 105 -1.88 -11.24 2.24
CA LEU A 105 -0.58 -11.75 2.68
C LEU A 105 -0.43 -13.20 2.25
N HIS A 106 0.58 -13.47 1.41
CA HIS A 106 0.99 -14.82 1.04
C HIS A 106 2.16 -15.26 1.92
N CYS A 107 1.94 -16.25 2.79
CA CYS A 107 2.95 -16.77 3.71
C CYS A 107 2.80 -18.28 3.91
N GLY A 108 3.89 -19.04 3.80
CA GLY A 108 3.88 -20.48 4.09
C GLY A 108 2.88 -21.31 3.27
N GLY A 109 2.51 -20.85 2.08
CA GLY A 109 1.48 -21.48 1.23
C GLY A 109 0.03 -21.15 1.59
N ALA A 110 -0.20 -20.32 2.61
CA ALA A 110 -1.50 -19.76 2.95
C ALA A 110 -1.66 -18.34 2.41
N ALA A 111 -2.92 -17.90 2.26
CA ALA A 111 -3.30 -16.54 1.95
C ALA A 111 -4.20 -15.99 3.08
N TYR A 112 -3.88 -14.82 3.58
CA TYR A 112 -4.66 -14.09 4.58
C TYR A 112 -5.14 -12.79 3.95
N GLU A 113 -6.43 -12.49 4.06
CA GLU A 113 -7.06 -11.39 3.33
C GLU A 113 -7.76 -10.42 4.28
N ALA A 114 -7.65 -9.12 4.02
CA ALA A 114 -8.36 -8.09 4.76
C ALA A 114 -8.70 -6.90 3.86
N GLY A 115 -9.93 -6.40 3.97
CA GLY A 115 -10.39 -5.19 3.30
C GLY A 115 -10.87 -4.13 4.29
N VAL A 116 -10.60 -2.85 4.00
CA VAL A 116 -11.14 -1.69 4.74
C VAL A 116 -11.68 -0.65 3.76
N ALA A 117 -12.72 0.09 4.19
CA ALA A 117 -13.52 0.97 3.32
C ALA A 117 -13.12 2.45 3.35
N ASP A 118 -12.11 2.80 4.14
CA ASP A 118 -11.48 4.12 4.23
C ASP A 118 -10.05 4.15 3.63
N GLY A 119 -9.56 2.99 3.20
CA GLY A 119 -8.20 2.84 2.69
C GLY A 119 -7.12 2.85 3.77
N ASP A 120 -7.47 2.66 5.05
CA ASP A 120 -6.51 2.66 6.16
C ASP A 120 -5.63 1.41 6.14
N PHE A 121 -4.34 1.62 5.88
CA PHE A 121 -3.36 0.55 5.79
C PHE A 121 -3.12 -0.17 7.11
N ASP A 122 -3.05 0.58 8.22
CA ASP A 122 -2.71 0.02 9.52
C ASP A 122 -3.87 -0.81 10.07
N ASP A 123 -5.11 -0.37 9.84
CA ASP A 123 -6.31 -1.13 10.20
C ASP A 123 -6.43 -2.43 9.38
N ALA A 124 -6.17 -2.38 8.07
CA ALA A 124 -6.15 -3.58 7.24
C ALA A 124 -5.05 -4.56 7.68
N LEU A 125 -3.85 -4.05 7.99
CA LEU A 125 -2.73 -4.86 8.46
C LEU A 125 -3.02 -5.47 9.84
N ALA A 126 -3.65 -4.73 10.74
CA ALA A 126 -4.07 -5.25 12.05
C ALA A 126 -5.06 -6.41 11.91
N ARG A 127 -5.96 -6.37 10.93
CA ARG A 127 -6.86 -7.49 10.61
C ARG A 127 -6.10 -8.71 10.07
N ILE A 128 -5.08 -8.53 9.24
CA ILE A 128 -4.20 -9.63 8.80
C ILE A 128 -3.48 -10.25 10.01
N ARG A 129 -2.91 -9.42 10.90
CA ARG A 129 -2.24 -9.90 12.13
C ARG A 129 -3.15 -10.78 12.98
N GLY A 130 -4.42 -10.40 13.12
CA GLY A 130 -5.42 -11.17 13.87
C GLY A 130 -5.78 -12.52 13.25
N GLN A 131 -5.44 -12.78 11.98
CA GLN A 131 -5.71 -14.03 11.28
C GLN A 131 -4.51 -14.99 11.28
N LEU A 132 -3.32 -14.51 11.66
CA LEU A 132 -2.12 -15.32 11.64
C LEU A 132 -2.20 -16.47 12.66
N PRO A 133 -1.47 -17.58 12.42
CA PRO A 133 -1.37 -18.66 13.38
C PRO A 133 -0.89 -18.16 14.76
N PRO A 134 -1.28 -18.81 15.87
CA PRO A 134 -0.79 -18.45 17.20
C PRO A 134 0.74 -18.42 17.24
N GLY A 135 1.31 -17.35 17.82
CA GLY A 135 2.77 -17.19 17.90
C GLY A 135 3.42 -16.64 16.62
N ALA A 136 2.65 -16.39 15.57
CA ALA A 136 3.15 -15.71 14.38
C ALA A 136 3.08 -14.18 14.53
N GLU A 137 4.14 -13.49 14.10
CA GLU A 137 4.25 -12.04 14.13
C GLU A 137 4.71 -11.48 12.78
N LEU A 138 4.18 -10.32 12.39
CA LEU A 138 4.70 -9.61 11.21
C LEU A 138 6.03 -8.95 11.57
N GLY A 139 7.03 -9.13 10.72
CA GLY A 139 8.32 -8.46 10.80
C GLY A 139 8.27 -7.04 10.23
N ASP A 140 9.41 -6.35 10.34
CA ASP A 140 9.61 -5.08 9.67
C ASP A 140 9.63 -5.29 8.15
N ARG A 141 9.09 -4.30 7.44
CA ARG A 141 9.08 -4.30 5.97
C ARG A 141 10.52 -4.18 5.48
N GLU A 142 10.90 -5.07 4.55
CA GLU A 142 12.21 -4.95 3.92
C GLU A 142 12.11 -3.96 2.75
N PRO A 143 13.05 -3.01 2.63
CA PRO A 143 13.12 -2.16 1.45
C PRO A 143 13.30 -3.06 0.22
N ALA A 144 12.54 -2.83 -0.87
CA ALA A 144 12.76 -3.65 -2.06
C ALA A 144 14.19 -3.43 -2.56
N GLN A 145 14.82 -4.54 -2.95
CA GLN A 145 16.15 -4.50 -3.55
C GLN A 145 16.04 -3.77 -4.91
N ALA A 146 16.79 -2.67 -5.03
CA ALA A 146 16.87 -1.82 -6.22
C ALA A 146 17.50 -2.53 -7.42
#